data_AF-A0A0P6XR58-F1
#
_entry.id   AF-A0A0P6XR58-F1
#
_cell.length_a   1.000
_cell.length_b   1.000
_cell.length_c   1.000
_cell.angle_alpha   90.00
_cell.angle_beta   90.00
_cell.angle_gamma   90.00
#
_symmetry.space_group_name_H-M   'P 1'
#
loop_
_entity.id
_entity.type
_entity.pdbx_description
1 polymer ?
#
loop_
_entity_poly.entity_id
_entity_poly.type
_entity_poly.pdbx_seq_one_letter_code
_entity_poly.pdbx_strand_id
1 'polypeptide(L)'
;MQPLLSVDRLSKSFNTLPVIQNVSFDLYPGQVLGIAGTSGSGKTTLANLLSGIEVPNEGHMIFDGQRCAWPFIAQKLGIEVIHQIPQLVNDMDICGNIFMGNEISLPIWRGTRLILPQKRMDEIAAKLLADLGIQFPTMRLKVKNLTGEQRQMVAVARALVKPAKMVIVDDASALLTYPNQQKILNLIQQWQKKGVAVIFFSNHLDHLFAVTDEILVIRDSQKVAHFHTDETNREEVVAALVGTKDHQQITPFIWALDNYYRARERAEELKQNQILLERDLAAQDSLNKQLINQLNNQVIALDKSNQALQDAHRRLLKAREQDLKRLARELHDQSIQDLLSINHEIEVFDNTREVDLEVSDFLTEMRQNIRSIIEELRNTCGSLRPPTIDSLGVGAAIISFANDWEAKTGIHISVDIDPQLIRLPEATELSLYRIVQEVLRNVRKHSKATEVLIQLKHTSPRSILLTVSDNGVGLPKDFDLSMLAGKGHFGLLGISERVALLGGNLSFHNNLDGGLFLQAEIPHPRVSKAE
;
A
#
# COMPACT_ATOMS: atom_id res chain seq x y z
N MET A 1 -14.83 32.70 -25.05
CA MET A 1 -13.40 32.90 -25.39
C MET A 1 -12.98 31.82 -26.36
N GLN A 2 -11.98 32.04 -27.21
CA GLN A 2 -11.37 30.97 -27.99
C GLN A 2 -10.29 30.26 -27.14
N PRO A 3 -10.13 28.94 -27.26
CA PRO A 3 -9.09 28.21 -26.53
C PRO A 3 -7.70 28.61 -27.05
N LEU A 4 -6.73 28.74 -26.13
CA LEU A 4 -5.32 28.93 -26.49
C LEU A 4 -4.74 27.62 -27.03
N LEU A 5 -5.12 26.50 -26.42
CA LEU A 5 -4.74 25.17 -26.84
C LEU A 5 -6.00 24.32 -26.95
N SER A 6 -6.15 23.63 -28.08
CA SER A 6 -7.18 22.62 -28.29
C SER A 6 -6.51 21.32 -28.73
N VAL A 7 -6.82 20.24 -28.02
CA VAL A 7 -6.29 18.89 -28.26
C VAL A 7 -7.47 18.00 -28.63
N ASP A 8 -7.43 17.41 -29.83
CA ASP A 8 -8.48 16.50 -30.32
C ASP A 8 -7.91 15.10 -30.55
N ARG A 9 -8.44 14.14 -29.79
CA ARG A 9 -8.25 12.68 -29.92
C ARG A 9 -6.80 12.25 -29.99
N LEU A 10 -5.95 12.88 -29.19
CA LEU A 10 -4.53 12.60 -29.16
C LEU A 10 -4.30 11.16 -28.68
N SER A 11 -3.55 10.38 -29.46
CA SER A 11 -3.22 8.99 -29.12
C SER A 11 -1.74 8.69 -29.38
N LYS A 12 -1.12 7.89 -28.50
CA LYS A 12 0.26 7.44 -28.59
C LYS A 12 0.42 6.02 -28.04
N SER A 13 1.07 5.18 -28.83
CA SER A 13 1.48 3.82 -28.48
C SER A 13 2.98 3.66 -28.72
N PHE A 14 3.65 2.92 -27.85
CA PHE A 14 5.02 2.46 -28.06
C PHE A 14 4.98 0.98 -28.39
N ASN A 15 5.26 0.64 -29.64
CA ASN A 15 5.04 -0.69 -30.21
C ASN A 15 3.58 -1.14 -30.01
N THR A 16 3.37 -2.24 -29.28
CA THR A 16 2.04 -2.78 -28.99
C THR A 16 1.42 -2.21 -27.71
N LEU A 17 2.15 -1.39 -26.95
CA LEU A 17 1.67 -0.83 -25.69
C LEU A 17 1.04 0.55 -25.91
N PRO A 18 -0.30 0.70 -25.81
CA PRO A 18 -0.92 2.00 -25.79
C PRO A 18 -0.60 2.72 -24.49
N VAL A 19 -0.27 4.02 -24.58
CA VAL A 19 0.09 4.85 -23.41
C VAL A 19 -0.79 6.09 -23.29
N ILE A 20 -1.26 6.63 -24.40
CA ILE A 20 -2.30 7.68 -24.44
C ILE A 20 -3.30 7.28 -25.51
N GLN A 21 -4.59 7.34 -25.19
CA GLN A 21 -5.68 6.94 -26.07
C GLN A 21 -6.79 7.98 -26.04
N ASN A 22 -7.05 8.58 -27.20
CA ASN A 22 -8.21 9.43 -27.46
C ASN A 22 -8.38 10.60 -26.47
N VAL A 23 -7.28 11.19 -26.01
CA VAL A 23 -7.33 12.30 -25.04
C VAL A 23 -7.66 13.59 -25.77
N SER A 24 -8.72 14.25 -25.32
CA SER A 24 -9.18 15.53 -25.87
C SER A 24 -9.53 16.51 -24.75
N PHE A 25 -9.07 17.75 -24.86
CA PHE A 25 -9.36 18.84 -23.93
C PHE A 25 -8.98 20.19 -24.55
N ASP A 26 -9.55 21.25 -23.98
CA ASP A 26 -9.22 22.63 -24.33
C ASP A 26 -8.57 23.31 -23.13
N LEU A 27 -7.74 24.32 -23.38
CA LEU A 27 -7.13 25.16 -22.37
C LEU A 27 -7.20 26.62 -22.82
N TYR A 28 -7.73 27.48 -21.95
CA TYR A 28 -7.93 28.90 -22.23
C TYR A 28 -6.78 29.77 -21.71
N PRO A 29 -6.57 30.99 -22.27
CA PRO A 29 -5.60 31.93 -21.72
C PRO A 29 -5.86 32.22 -20.24
N GLY A 30 -4.81 32.14 -19.41
CA GLY A 30 -4.91 32.36 -17.97
C GLY A 30 -5.60 31.25 -17.19
N GLN A 31 -5.89 30.10 -17.79
CA GLN A 31 -6.45 28.93 -17.11
C GLN A 31 -5.34 27.98 -16.68
N VAL A 32 -5.53 27.30 -15.55
CA VAL A 32 -4.67 26.22 -15.06
C VAL A 32 -5.41 24.89 -15.15
N LEU A 33 -4.94 23.99 -16.00
CA LEU A 33 -5.43 22.62 -16.11
C LEU A 33 -4.52 21.66 -15.33
N GLY A 34 -5.08 21.00 -14.32
CA GLY A 34 -4.44 19.93 -13.58
C GLY A 34 -4.58 18.60 -14.30
N ILE A 35 -3.49 17.84 -14.39
CA ILE A 35 -3.53 16.45 -14.89
C ILE A 35 -3.22 15.50 -13.73
N ALA A 36 -4.24 14.77 -13.28
CA ALA A 36 -4.12 13.71 -12.28
C ALA A 36 -4.03 12.34 -12.95
N GLY A 37 -3.29 11.42 -12.35
CA GLY A 37 -3.20 10.04 -12.84
C GLY A 37 -2.32 9.18 -11.94
N THR A 38 -2.48 7.87 -11.97
CA THR A 38 -1.59 6.95 -11.25
C THR A 38 -0.18 6.90 -11.89
N SER A 39 0.80 6.33 -11.20
CA SER A 39 2.11 6.09 -11.83
C SER A 39 1.93 5.17 -13.04
N GLY A 40 2.55 5.52 -14.17
CA GLY A 40 2.40 4.77 -15.43
C GLY A 40 1.13 5.07 -16.25
N SER A 41 0.27 6.00 -15.81
CA SER A 41 -0.96 6.39 -16.55
C SER A 41 -0.72 7.15 -17.87
N GLY A 42 0.53 7.53 -18.18
CA GLY A 42 0.87 8.25 -19.41
C GLY A 42 1.06 9.77 -19.28
N LYS A 43 1.00 10.34 -18.07
CA LYS A 43 1.19 11.80 -17.81
C LYS A 43 2.43 12.41 -18.50
N THR A 44 3.61 11.84 -18.26
CA THR A 44 4.86 12.31 -18.89
C THR A 44 4.84 12.17 -20.41
N THR A 45 4.22 11.10 -20.92
CA THR A 45 4.02 10.93 -22.37
C THR A 45 3.13 12.03 -22.94
N LEU A 46 2.05 12.38 -22.25
CA LEU A 46 1.19 13.50 -22.64
C LEU A 46 1.96 14.83 -22.60
N ALA A 47 2.75 15.10 -21.55
CA ALA A 47 3.60 16.28 -21.48
C ALA A 47 4.61 16.35 -22.65
N ASN A 48 5.18 15.22 -23.05
CA ASN A 48 6.10 15.13 -24.19
C ASN A 48 5.42 15.35 -25.54
N LEU A 49 4.17 14.89 -25.70
CA LEU A 49 3.37 15.16 -26.90
C LEU A 49 3.02 16.66 -27.00
N LEU A 50 2.60 17.27 -25.89
CA LEU A 50 2.22 18.69 -25.83
C LEU A 50 3.42 19.64 -25.99
N SER A 51 4.62 19.19 -25.64
CA SER A 51 5.87 19.93 -25.86
C SER A 51 6.48 19.71 -27.26
N GLY A 52 5.87 18.85 -28.08
CA GLY A 52 6.33 18.57 -29.44
C GLY A 52 7.55 17.63 -29.54
N ILE A 53 8.01 17.08 -28.41
CA ILE A 53 9.12 16.12 -28.34
C ILE A 53 8.69 14.77 -28.93
N GLU A 54 7.51 14.30 -28.53
CA GLU A 54 6.92 13.06 -29.03
C GLU A 54 5.91 13.35 -30.15
N VAL A 55 5.88 12.47 -31.16
CA VAL A 55 4.91 12.54 -32.26
C VAL A 55 3.72 11.63 -31.94
N PRO A 56 2.47 12.11 -31.99
CA PRO A 56 1.29 11.27 -31.77
C PRO A 56 1.09 10.28 -32.94
N ASN A 57 0.44 9.15 -32.67
CA ASN A 57 -0.02 8.24 -33.72
C ASN A 57 -1.28 8.79 -34.39
N GLU A 58 -2.18 9.38 -33.60
CA GLU A 58 -3.46 9.94 -34.07
C GLU A 58 -3.81 11.22 -33.30
N GLY A 59 -4.75 11.98 -33.84
CA GLY A 59 -5.22 13.23 -33.27
C GLY A 59 -4.49 14.47 -33.78
N HIS A 60 -4.86 15.63 -33.26
CA HIS A 60 -4.23 16.89 -33.62
C HIS A 60 -4.27 17.91 -32.47
N MET A 61 -3.38 18.89 -32.56
CA MET A 61 -3.25 19.99 -31.60
C MET A 61 -3.34 21.29 -32.37
N ILE A 62 -4.13 22.22 -31.85
CA ILE A 62 -4.22 23.60 -32.32
C ILE A 62 -3.74 24.48 -31.19
N PHE A 63 -2.73 25.30 -31.45
CA PHE A 63 -2.20 26.26 -30.50
C PHE A 63 -2.29 27.67 -31.09
N ASP A 64 -2.91 28.59 -30.38
CA ASP A 64 -3.12 29.99 -30.79
C ASP A 64 -3.75 30.09 -32.20
N GLY A 65 -4.76 29.25 -32.46
CA GLY A 65 -5.47 29.16 -33.73
C GLY A 65 -4.70 28.46 -34.87
N GLN A 66 -3.47 28.00 -34.63
CA GLN A 66 -2.65 27.33 -35.64
C GLN A 66 -2.48 25.84 -35.33
N ARG A 67 -2.66 24.98 -36.33
CA ARG A 67 -2.42 23.55 -36.17
C ARG A 67 -0.92 23.28 -36.01
N CYS A 68 -0.55 22.59 -34.92
CA CYS A 68 0.83 22.19 -34.68
C CYS A 68 1.21 21.03 -35.62
N ALA A 69 2.35 21.15 -36.29
CA ALA A 69 2.96 20.06 -37.06
C ALA A 69 4.08 19.44 -36.23
N TRP A 70 3.98 18.15 -35.92
CA TRP A 70 4.99 17.44 -35.14
C TRP A 70 6.15 16.91 -36.00
N PRO A 71 7.37 16.82 -35.43
CA PRO A 71 7.76 17.41 -34.15
C PRO A 71 7.89 18.94 -34.26
N PHE A 72 7.66 19.65 -33.16
CA PHE A 72 7.83 21.10 -33.11
C PHE A 72 8.67 21.51 -31.89
N ILE A 73 9.18 22.75 -31.93
CA ILE A 73 9.94 23.32 -30.81
C ILE A 73 8.99 24.18 -29.98
N ALA A 74 8.59 23.69 -28.81
CA ALA A 74 7.67 24.35 -27.88
C ALA A 74 8.02 25.83 -27.65
N GLN A 75 9.30 26.15 -27.41
CA GLN A 75 9.72 27.53 -27.11
C GLN A 75 9.44 28.50 -28.27
N LYS A 76 9.46 28.04 -29.53
CA LYS A 76 9.14 28.89 -30.70
C LYS A 76 7.67 29.29 -30.74
N LEU A 77 6.79 28.48 -30.15
CA LEU A 77 5.36 28.78 -30.01
C LEU A 77 5.06 29.58 -28.72
N GLY A 78 6.07 29.82 -27.87
CA GLY A 78 5.88 30.44 -26.57
C GLY A 78 5.37 29.47 -25.50
N ILE A 79 5.63 28.17 -25.68
CA ILE A 79 5.36 27.12 -24.70
C ILE A 79 6.67 26.82 -23.95
N GLU A 80 6.68 27.04 -22.64
CA GLU A 80 7.80 26.68 -21.77
C GLU A 80 7.51 25.38 -21.02
N VAL A 81 8.54 24.58 -20.76
CA VAL A 81 8.38 23.24 -20.16
C VAL A 81 9.35 23.06 -19.01
N ILE A 82 8.80 22.69 -17.85
CA ILE A 82 9.55 22.30 -16.65
C ILE A 82 9.34 20.81 -16.45
N HIS A 83 10.34 20.02 -16.84
CA HIS A 83 10.29 18.55 -16.77
C HIS A 83 10.46 18.03 -15.33
N GLN A 84 9.95 16.82 -15.10
CA GLN A 84 10.10 16.10 -13.83
C GLN A 84 11.57 15.88 -13.45
N ILE A 85 12.40 15.51 -14.44
CA ILE A 85 13.85 15.43 -14.31
C ILE A 85 14.46 16.65 -15.03
N PRO A 86 15.23 17.49 -14.32
CA PRO A 86 15.75 18.72 -14.89
C PRO A 86 16.79 18.43 -15.96
N GLN A 87 16.43 18.70 -17.21
CA GLN A 87 17.31 18.58 -18.38
C GLN A 87 18.29 19.76 -18.42
N LEU A 88 19.38 19.63 -17.65
CA LEU A 88 20.46 20.62 -17.54
C LEU A 88 21.79 20.03 -17.99
N VAL A 89 22.66 20.85 -18.57
CA VAL A 89 24.00 20.47 -19.00
C VAL A 89 24.94 20.49 -17.79
N ASN A 90 25.36 19.30 -17.36
CA ASN A 90 26.12 19.07 -16.13
C ASN A 90 27.41 19.91 -16.03
N ASP A 91 28.16 20.05 -17.14
CA ASP A 91 29.45 20.76 -17.15
C ASP A 91 29.35 22.26 -17.42
N MET A 92 28.14 22.75 -17.72
CA MET A 92 27.86 24.17 -17.88
C MET A 92 27.50 24.79 -16.53
N ASP A 93 27.74 26.10 -16.39
CA ASP A 93 27.41 26.84 -15.18
C ASP A 93 25.90 27.11 -15.06
N ILE A 94 25.49 27.59 -13.88
CA ILE A 94 24.09 27.93 -13.58
C ILE A 94 23.57 28.98 -14.57
N CYS A 95 24.32 30.07 -14.78
CA CYS A 95 23.91 31.15 -15.67
C CYS A 95 23.69 30.64 -17.11
N GLY A 96 24.66 29.88 -17.62
CA GLY A 96 24.60 29.27 -18.94
C GLY A 96 23.40 28.35 -19.13
N ASN A 97 23.08 27.54 -18.12
CA ASN A 97 21.88 26.69 -18.15
C ASN A 97 20.58 27.50 -18.14
N ILE A 98 20.49 28.57 -17.35
CA ILE A 98 19.30 29.43 -17.27
C ILE A 98 19.05 30.13 -18.62
N PHE A 99 20.11 30.62 -19.27
CA PHE A 99 20.00 31.35 -20.52
C PHE A 99 20.12 30.49 -21.78
N MET A 100 20.23 29.17 -21.65
CA MET A 100 20.45 28.27 -22.79
C MET A 100 19.31 28.39 -23.81
N GLY A 101 19.64 28.79 -25.05
CA GLY A 101 18.68 29.05 -26.14
C GLY A 101 17.92 30.38 -26.00
N ASN A 102 18.20 31.15 -24.95
CA ASN A 102 17.60 32.43 -24.60
C ASN A 102 18.67 33.48 -24.26
N GLU A 103 19.87 33.35 -24.83
CA GLU A 103 21.01 34.18 -24.49
C GLU A 103 20.73 35.67 -24.80
N ILE A 104 21.05 36.53 -23.84
CA ILE A 104 20.99 37.97 -24.06
C ILE A 104 22.16 38.33 -24.98
N SER A 105 21.89 38.81 -26.18
CA SER A 105 22.91 39.33 -27.08
C SER A 105 22.78 40.84 -27.21
N LEU A 106 23.91 41.54 -27.27
CA LEU A 106 23.95 42.94 -27.67
C LEU A 106 23.89 43.04 -29.20
N PRO A 107 23.24 44.07 -29.76
CA PRO A 107 23.15 44.24 -31.20
C PRO A 107 24.54 44.32 -31.85
N ILE A 108 24.71 43.57 -32.94
CA ILE A 108 25.95 43.48 -33.70
C ILE A 108 26.11 44.78 -34.49
N TRP A 109 26.99 45.67 -34.05
CA TRP A 109 27.46 46.76 -34.89
C TRP A 109 28.71 46.29 -35.64
N ARG A 110 28.58 46.10 -36.96
CA ARG A 110 29.69 45.85 -37.90
C ARG A 110 30.55 44.60 -37.61
N GLY A 111 30.00 43.42 -37.95
CA GLY A 111 30.80 42.25 -38.34
C GLY A 111 31.75 41.63 -37.30
N THR A 112 31.64 41.97 -36.02
CA THR A 112 32.44 41.38 -34.93
C THR A 112 31.59 40.52 -33.99
N ARG A 113 32.28 39.58 -33.34
CA ARG A 113 31.79 38.47 -32.50
C ARG A 113 30.61 38.87 -31.58
N LEU A 114 29.60 38.01 -31.47
CA LEU A 114 28.46 38.15 -30.56
C LEU A 114 28.95 38.44 -29.13
N ILE A 115 28.71 39.65 -28.61
CA ILE A 115 29.08 40.00 -27.23
C ILE A 115 27.90 39.64 -26.33
N LEU A 116 28.10 38.61 -25.51
CA LEU A 116 27.18 38.23 -24.45
C LEU A 116 27.51 39.10 -23.21
N PRO A 117 26.60 39.98 -22.75
CA PRO A 117 26.82 40.83 -21.58
C PRO A 117 26.72 39.96 -20.32
N GLN A 118 27.79 39.24 -20.05
CA GLN A 118 27.79 38.15 -19.10
C GLN A 118 27.43 38.60 -17.68
N LYS A 119 27.92 39.77 -17.24
CA LYS A 119 27.55 40.35 -15.94
C LYS A 119 26.05 40.57 -15.80
N ARG A 120 25.41 41.07 -16.86
CA ARG A 120 23.96 41.31 -16.88
C ARG A 120 23.16 40.01 -16.82
N MET A 121 23.61 38.96 -17.51
CA MET A 121 22.98 37.64 -17.40
C MET A 121 23.15 37.07 -15.98
N ASP A 122 24.33 37.19 -15.37
CA ASP A 122 24.56 36.75 -13.99
C ASP A 122 23.65 37.49 -13.00
N GLU A 123 23.47 38.81 -13.14
CA GLU A 123 22.56 39.61 -12.31
C GLU A 123 21.10 39.18 -12.43
N ILE A 124 20.63 38.94 -13.66
CA ILE A 124 19.25 38.48 -13.90
C ILE A 124 19.06 37.06 -13.36
N ALA A 125 20.01 36.14 -13.61
CA ALA A 125 19.97 34.78 -13.08
C ALA A 125 19.93 34.79 -11.54
N ALA A 126 20.78 35.60 -10.91
CA ALA A 126 20.81 35.74 -9.45
C ALA A 126 19.48 36.25 -8.91
N LYS A 127 18.87 37.24 -9.58
CA LYS A 127 17.55 37.76 -9.19
C LYS A 127 16.45 36.71 -9.33
N LEU A 128 16.36 36.02 -10.47
CA LEU A 128 15.37 34.96 -10.70
C LEU A 128 15.47 33.86 -9.64
N LEU A 129 16.68 33.42 -9.32
CA LEU A 129 16.90 32.40 -8.29
C LEU A 129 16.60 32.91 -6.88
N ALA A 130 16.92 34.17 -6.58
CA ALA A 130 16.59 34.79 -5.31
C ALA A 130 15.06 34.95 -5.12
N ASP A 131 14.32 35.25 -6.17
CA ASP A 131 12.85 35.28 -6.15
C ASP A 131 12.27 33.87 -5.90
N LEU A 132 12.96 32.82 -6.35
CA LEU A 132 12.70 31.42 -5.99
C LEU A 132 13.27 31.03 -4.61
N GLY A 133 13.86 31.98 -3.89
CA GLY A 133 14.45 31.82 -2.56
C GLY A 133 15.61 30.83 -2.49
N ILE A 134 16.38 30.70 -3.58
CA ILE A 134 17.66 30.00 -3.60
C ILE A 134 18.77 30.99 -3.93
N GLN A 135 19.88 30.88 -3.20
CA GLN A 135 21.08 31.66 -3.45
C GLN A 135 22.26 30.72 -3.68
N PHE A 136 23.13 31.11 -4.61
CA PHE A 136 24.39 30.43 -4.85
C PHE A 136 25.54 31.39 -4.58
N PRO A 137 26.70 30.89 -4.13
CA PRO A 137 27.89 31.71 -3.93
C PRO A 137 28.38 32.35 -5.24
N THR A 138 28.13 31.69 -6.38
CA THR A 138 28.45 32.21 -7.70
C THR A 138 27.58 31.57 -8.77
N MET A 139 27.18 32.35 -9.77
CA MET A 139 26.45 31.86 -10.95
C MET A 139 27.34 31.03 -11.90
N ARG A 140 28.65 30.97 -11.62
CA ARG A 140 29.65 30.16 -12.33
C ARG A 140 29.78 28.73 -11.84
N LEU A 141 29.07 28.40 -10.77
CA LEU A 141 29.09 27.04 -10.25
C LEU A 141 28.54 26.08 -11.31
N LYS A 142 29.25 24.99 -11.57
CA LYS A 142 28.81 23.96 -12.51
C LYS A 142 27.60 23.21 -11.97
N VAL A 143 26.63 22.94 -12.83
CA VAL A 143 25.37 22.30 -12.44
C VAL A 143 25.57 20.90 -11.85
N LYS A 144 26.62 20.16 -12.25
CA LYS A 144 26.93 18.85 -11.67
C LYS A 144 27.20 18.86 -10.16
N ASN A 145 27.55 20.01 -9.60
CA ASN A 145 27.82 20.17 -8.17
C ASN A 145 26.56 20.55 -7.36
N LEU A 146 25.39 20.61 -8.01
CA LEU A 146 24.14 21.01 -7.39
C LEU A 146 23.35 19.80 -6.88
N THR A 147 22.60 20.00 -5.80
CA THR A 147 21.61 19.02 -5.33
C THR A 147 20.46 18.90 -6.34
N GLY A 148 19.70 17.80 -6.29
CA GLY A 148 18.53 17.61 -7.16
C GLY A 148 17.53 18.77 -7.08
N GLU A 149 17.26 19.25 -5.87
CA GLU A 149 16.40 20.41 -5.62
C GLU A 149 16.95 21.70 -6.23
N GLN A 150 18.26 21.97 -6.07
CA GLN A 150 18.92 23.13 -6.68
C GLN A 150 18.86 23.06 -8.21
N ARG A 151 19.07 21.88 -8.80
CA ARG A 151 18.93 21.66 -10.25
C ARG A 151 17.51 21.96 -10.70
N GLN A 152 16.51 21.53 -9.95
CA GLN A 152 15.12 21.80 -10.28
C GLN A 152 14.80 23.29 -10.26
N MET A 153 15.29 24.04 -9.26
CA MET A 153 15.11 25.49 -9.22
C MET A 153 15.83 26.23 -10.35
N VAL A 154 16.99 25.73 -10.79
CA VAL A 154 17.66 26.25 -12.00
C VAL A 154 16.81 26.01 -13.25
N ALA A 155 16.16 24.85 -13.37
CA ALA A 155 15.26 24.55 -14.48
C ALA A 155 13.98 25.43 -14.45
N VAL A 156 13.46 25.73 -13.26
CA VAL A 156 12.33 26.67 -13.08
C VAL A 156 12.75 28.08 -13.46
N ALA A 157 13.92 28.54 -12.99
CA ALA A 157 14.46 29.86 -13.33
C ALA A 157 14.65 30.05 -14.85
N ARG A 158 15.08 29.00 -15.57
CA ARG A 158 15.15 28.99 -17.04
C ARG A 158 13.81 29.32 -17.70
N ALA A 159 12.72 28.73 -17.22
CA ALA A 159 11.37 28.99 -17.74
C ALA A 159 10.88 30.42 -17.47
N LEU A 160 11.53 31.17 -16.57
CA LEU A 160 11.18 32.55 -16.22
C LEU A 160 11.94 33.61 -17.01
N VAL A 161 12.92 33.22 -17.83
CA VAL A 161 13.78 34.16 -18.57
C VAL A 161 12.97 34.95 -19.61
N LYS A 162 11.98 34.32 -20.23
CA LYS A 162 11.11 34.95 -21.24
C LYS A 162 9.64 34.80 -20.87
N PRO A 163 8.78 35.73 -21.31
CA PRO A 163 7.34 35.58 -21.14
C PRO A 163 6.84 34.39 -21.99
N ALA A 164 6.17 33.44 -21.34
CA ALA A 164 5.51 32.32 -22.00
C ALA A 164 4.02 32.65 -22.20
N LYS A 165 3.43 32.11 -23.28
CA LYS A 165 1.97 32.06 -23.46
C LYS A 165 1.35 30.90 -22.67
N MET A 166 2.10 29.81 -22.58
CA MET A 166 1.71 28.59 -21.89
C MET A 166 2.92 27.98 -21.19
N VAL A 167 2.72 27.44 -19.98
CA VAL A 167 3.74 26.69 -19.25
C VAL A 167 3.25 25.29 -18.95
N ILE A 168 4.09 24.29 -19.22
CA ILE A 168 3.88 22.90 -18.84
C ILE A 168 4.78 22.58 -17.65
N VAL A 169 4.17 22.20 -16.53
CA VAL A 169 4.87 21.81 -15.30
C VAL A 169 4.63 20.31 -15.07
N ASP A 170 5.63 19.48 -15.39
CA ASP A 170 5.50 18.01 -15.33
C ASP A 170 6.08 17.46 -14.02
N ASP A 171 5.24 17.29 -13.00
CA ASP A 171 5.56 16.76 -11.66
C ASP A 171 6.85 17.34 -11.03
N ALA A 172 7.15 18.58 -11.41
CA ALA A 172 8.38 19.29 -11.08
C ALA A 172 8.53 19.62 -9.58
N SER A 173 7.44 19.51 -8.81
CA SER A 173 7.42 19.73 -7.36
C SER A 173 7.87 18.51 -6.56
N ALA A 174 7.89 17.30 -7.14
CA ALA A 174 8.10 16.06 -6.41
C ALA A 174 9.49 15.94 -5.77
N LEU A 175 10.50 16.62 -6.33
CA LEU A 175 11.89 16.63 -5.84
C LEU A 175 12.20 17.81 -4.90
N LEU A 176 11.23 18.69 -4.65
CA LEU A 176 11.40 19.90 -3.86
C LEU A 176 10.96 19.67 -2.41
N THR A 177 11.60 20.37 -1.48
CA THR A 177 11.13 20.48 -0.09
C THR A 177 9.81 21.23 -0.03
N TYR A 178 8.99 20.99 1.01
CA TYR A 178 7.70 21.66 1.19
C TYR A 178 7.72 23.21 0.99
N PRO A 179 8.65 23.98 1.59
CA PRO A 179 8.69 25.44 1.37
C PRO A 179 8.92 25.82 -0.09
N ASN A 180 9.68 25.00 -0.82
CA ASN A 180 9.99 25.21 -2.22
C ASN A 180 8.86 24.74 -3.15
N GLN A 181 8.08 23.73 -2.76
CA GLN A 181 6.84 23.37 -3.44
C GLN A 181 5.85 24.54 -3.42
N GLN A 182 5.66 25.17 -2.26
CA GLN A 182 4.78 26.34 -2.12
C GLN A 182 5.18 27.50 -3.04
N LYS A 183 6.49 27.71 -3.28
CA LYS A 183 6.96 28.72 -4.24
C LYS A 183 6.56 28.40 -5.68
N ILE A 184 6.60 27.14 -6.08
CA ILE A 184 6.13 26.71 -7.41
C ILE A 184 4.62 26.92 -7.54
N LEU A 185 3.83 26.56 -6.52
CA LEU A 185 2.39 26.78 -6.53
C LEU A 185 2.05 28.28 -6.63
N ASN A 186 2.74 29.12 -5.84
CA ASN A 186 2.62 30.57 -5.94
C ASN A 186 2.99 31.10 -7.32
N LEU A 187 4.01 30.52 -7.96
CA LEU A 187 4.43 30.91 -9.31
C LEU A 187 3.37 30.56 -10.35
N ILE A 188 2.73 29.39 -10.24
CA ILE A 188 1.61 28.98 -11.10
C ILE A 188 0.46 29.97 -10.97
N GLN A 189 0.08 30.35 -9.74
CA GLN A 189 -0.96 31.36 -9.51
C GLN A 189 -0.57 32.74 -10.08
N GLN A 190 0.72 33.11 -10.03
CA GLN A 190 1.20 34.35 -10.65
C GLN A 190 1.12 34.31 -12.18
N TRP A 191 1.42 33.17 -12.81
CA TRP A 191 1.25 32.99 -14.25
C TRP A 191 -0.21 33.09 -14.66
N GLN A 192 -1.10 32.41 -13.93
CA GLN A 192 -2.55 32.47 -14.10
C GLN A 192 -3.03 33.94 -14.08
N LYS A 193 -2.67 34.70 -13.04
CA LYS A 193 -3.01 36.14 -12.90
C LYS A 193 -2.47 37.02 -14.02
N LYS A 194 -1.38 36.61 -14.68
CA LYS A 194 -0.78 37.32 -15.83
C LYS A 194 -1.40 36.88 -17.17
N GLY A 195 -2.40 36.01 -17.17
CA GLY A 195 -3.06 35.50 -18.37
C GLY A 195 -2.27 34.38 -19.08
N VAL A 196 -1.25 33.82 -18.42
CA VAL A 196 -0.47 32.69 -18.95
C VAL A 196 -1.22 31.40 -18.62
N ALA A 197 -1.45 30.56 -19.64
CA ALA A 197 -2.10 29.26 -19.42
C ALA A 197 -1.10 28.26 -18.82
N VAL A 198 -1.55 27.37 -17.94
CA VAL A 198 -0.67 26.38 -17.30
C VAL A 198 -1.28 24.98 -17.39
N ILE A 199 -0.47 24.00 -17.77
CA ILE A 199 -0.80 22.58 -17.53
C ILE A 199 0.10 22.06 -16.42
N PHE A 200 -0.51 21.64 -15.32
CA PHE A 200 0.19 21.16 -14.14
C PHE A 200 -0.08 19.67 -13.95
N PHE A 201 0.93 18.85 -14.25
CA PHE A 201 0.89 17.43 -13.94
C PHE A 201 1.39 17.25 -12.51
N SER A 202 0.57 16.65 -11.65
CA SER A 202 0.99 16.34 -10.28
C SER A 202 0.36 15.04 -9.79
N ASN A 203 1.12 14.31 -8.99
CA ASN A 203 0.59 13.17 -8.24
C ASN A 203 0.00 13.59 -6.88
N HIS A 204 0.20 14.84 -6.46
CA HIS A 204 -0.25 15.36 -5.18
C HIS A 204 -1.57 16.12 -5.34
N LEU A 205 -2.67 15.54 -4.86
CA LEU A 205 -3.99 16.14 -5.06
C LEU A 205 -4.12 17.53 -4.41
N ASP A 206 -3.57 17.72 -3.19
CA ASP A 206 -3.58 19.05 -2.55
C ASP A 206 -2.92 20.14 -3.41
N HIS A 207 -1.87 19.79 -4.17
CA HIS A 207 -1.22 20.74 -5.07
C HIS A 207 -2.11 21.09 -6.25
N LEU A 208 -2.85 20.11 -6.81
CA LEU A 208 -3.81 20.37 -7.88
C LEU A 208 -4.92 21.29 -7.37
N PHE A 209 -5.62 20.89 -6.30
CA PHE A 209 -6.71 21.68 -5.72
C PHE A 209 -6.31 23.10 -5.31
N ALA A 210 -5.05 23.35 -4.98
CA ALA A 210 -4.56 24.67 -4.58
C ALA A 210 -4.42 25.68 -5.74
N VAL A 211 -4.27 25.22 -6.99
CA VAL A 211 -3.90 26.11 -8.11
C VAL A 211 -4.66 25.86 -9.42
N THR A 212 -5.42 24.76 -9.56
CA THR A 212 -6.06 24.40 -10.82
C THR A 212 -7.47 24.96 -10.94
N ASP A 213 -7.87 25.35 -12.15
CA ASP A 213 -9.26 25.68 -12.48
C ASP A 213 -10.05 24.42 -12.87
N GLU A 214 -9.39 23.48 -13.55
CA GLU A 214 -9.95 22.18 -13.96
C GLU A 214 -8.97 21.05 -13.65
N ILE A 215 -9.49 19.84 -13.40
CA ILE A 215 -8.71 18.62 -13.18
C ILE A 215 -9.16 17.55 -14.17
N LEU A 216 -8.23 17.13 -15.03
CA LEU A 216 -8.40 16.00 -15.95
C LEU A 216 -7.72 14.77 -15.35
N VAL A 217 -8.49 13.68 -15.24
CA VAL A 217 -8.01 12.41 -14.69
C VAL A 217 -7.69 11.44 -15.82
N ILE A 218 -6.45 10.96 -15.84
CA ILE A 218 -5.97 9.93 -16.76
C ILE A 218 -5.79 8.62 -15.99
N ARG A 219 -6.45 7.56 -16.47
CA ARG A 219 -6.32 6.20 -15.96
C ARG A 219 -6.30 5.21 -17.11
N ASP A 220 -5.46 4.19 -17.02
CA ASP A 220 -5.35 3.13 -18.04
C ASP A 220 -5.16 3.70 -19.47
N SER A 221 -4.31 4.72 -19.61
CA SER A 221 -4.02 5.45 -20.85
C SER A 221 -5.15 6.32 -21.43
N GLN A 222 -6.28 6.44 -20.74
CA GLN A 222 -7.45 7.18 -21.22
C GLN A 222 -7.82 8.33 -20.29
N LYS A 223 -8.44 9.37 -20.87
CA LYS A 223 -9.15 10.39 -20.09
C LYS A 223 -10.42 9.75 -19.51
N VAL A 224 -10.49 9.58 -18.19
CA VAL A 224 -11.65 8.96 -17.51
C VAL A 224 -12.56 9.98 -16.85
N ALA A 225 -12.07 11.17 -16.54
CA ALA A 225 -12.88 12.26 -16.01
C ALA A 225 -12.27 13.64 -16.34
N HIS A 226 -13.13 14.66 -16.32
CA HIS A 226 -12.75 16.06 -16.45
C HIS A 226 -13.67 16.88 -15.54
N PHE A 227 -13.09 17.51 -14.52
CA PHE A 227 -13.83 18.19 -13.47
C PHE A 227 -13.45 19.67 -13.43
N HIS A 228 -14.39 20.54 -13.10
CA HIS A 228 -14.06 21.86 -12.57
C HIS A 228 -13.60 21.71 -11.12
N THR A 229 -12.48 22.34 -10.76
CA THR A 229 -11.86 22.16 -9.43
C THR A 229 -12.76 22.64 -8.30
N ASP A 230 -13.57 23.67 -8.53
CA ASP A 230 -14.52 24.26 -7.57
C ASP A 230 -15.82 23.45 -7.41
N GLU A 231 -16.15 22.59 -8.37
CA GLU A 231 -17.33 21.72 -8.35
C GLU A 231 -17.02 20.29 -7.87
N THR A 232 -15.74 19.96 -7.67
CA THR A 232 -15.31 18.61 -7.28
C THR A 232 -14.60 18.58 -5.93
N ASN A 233 -14.42 17.38 -5.38
CA ASN A 233 -13.71 17.16 -4.14
C ASN A 233 -12.66 16.05 -4.29
N ARG A 234 -11.81 15.90 -3.27
CA ARG A 234 -10.71 14.92 -3.27
C ARG A 234 -11.23 13.49 -3.48
N GLU A 235 -12.36 13.14 -2.88
CA GLU A 235 -12.93 11.80 -2.94
C GLU A 235 -13.36 11.43 -4.36
N GLU A 236 -13.99 12.35 -5.09
CA GLU A 236 -14.40 12.16 -6.48
C GLU A 236 -13.21 11.99 -7.43
N VAL A 237 -12.17 12.80 -7.25
CA VAL A 237 -10.94 12.68 -8.06
C VAL A 237 -10.24 11.34 -7.77
N VAL A 238 -10.18 10.91 -6.50
CA VAL A 238 -9.63 9.58 -6.14
C VAL A 238 -10.51 8.46 -6.67
N ALA A 239 -11.83 8.58 -6.61
CA ALA A 239 -12.76 7.61 -7.18
C ALA A 239 -12.53 7.43 -8.69
N ALA A 240 -12.28 8.53 -9.42
CA ALA A 240 -11.92 8.48 -10.83
C ALA A 240 -10.55 7.81 -11.06
N LEU A 241 -9.55 8.08 -10.21
CA LEU A 241 -8.22 7.48 -10.28
C LEU A 241 -8.22 5.96 -10.02
N VAL A 242 -9.04 5.48 -9.08
CA VAL A 242 -9.14 4.06 -8.72
C VAL A 242 -10.13 3.32 -9.64
N GLY A 243 -11.15 4.02 -10.13
CA GLY A 243 -12.20 3.45 -10.98
C GLY A 243 -13.35 2.77 -10.24
N THR A 244 -13.55 3.14 -8.98
CA THR A 244 -14.64 2.63 -8.14
C THR A 244 -15.33 3.79 -7.44
N LYS A 245 -16.65 3.70 -7.27
CA LYS A 245 -17.45 4.64 -6.45
C LYS A 245 -17.71 4.11 -5.04
N ASP A 246 -17.23 2.90 -4.74
CA ASP A 246 -17.42 2.26 -3.45
C ASP A 246 -16.54 2.93 -2.39
N HIS A 247 -17.18 3.60 -1.42
CA HIS A 247 -16.51 4.30 -0.33
C HIS A 247 -15.58 3.37 0.49
N GLN A 248 -15.90 2.08 0.60
CA GLN A 248 -15.07 1.11 1.32
C GLN A 248 -13.75 0.83 0.59
N GLN A 249 -13.70 1.02 -0.73
CA GLN A 249 -12.51 0.84 -1.57
C GLN A 249 -11.73 2.15 -1.75
N ILE A 250 -12.41 3.30 -1.70
CA ILE A 250 -11.81 4.64 -1.83
C ILE A 250 -11.10 5.06 -0.54
N THR A 251 -11.70 4.82 0.63
CA THR A 251 -11.20 5.29 1.94
C THR A 251 -9.76 4.82 2.23
N PRO A 252 -9.39 3.55 2.01
CA PRO A 252 -8.01 3.09 2.20
C PRO A 252 -7.00 3.79 1.27
N PHE A 253 -7.40 4.12 0.03
CA PHE A 253 -6.56 4.85 -0.92
C PHE A 253 -6.36 6.30 -0.50
N ILE A 254 -7.42 6.99 -0.09
CA ILE A 254 -7.32 8.35 0.46
C ILE A 254 -6.41 8.36 1.69
N TRP A 255 -6.60 7.41 2.61
CA TRP A 255 -5.79 7.28 3.81
C TRP A 255 -4.33 6.95 3.50
N ALA A 256 -4.07 6.06 2.53
CA ALA A 256 -2.71 5.73 2.09
C ALA A 256 -2.02 6.91 1.42
N LEU A 257 -2.73 7.68 0.59
CA LEU A 257 -2.21 8.86 -0.08
C LEU A 257 -1.87 9.95 0.96
N ASP A 258 -2.80 10.25 1.86
CA ASP A 258 -2.62 11.26 2.91
C ASP A 258 -1.50 10.86 3.88
N ASN A 259 -1.42 9.59 4.27
CA ASN A 259 -0.35 9.14 5.17
C ASN A 259 1.01 9.12 4.49
N TYR A 260 1.09 8.72 3.21
CA TYR A 260 2.35 8.75 2.47
C TYR A 260 2.90 10.18 2.39
N TYR A 261 2.05 11.15 2.01
CA TYR A 261 2.47 12.55 1.91
C TYR A 261 2.75 13.19 3.27
N ARG A 262 1.92 12.95 4.30
CA ARG A 262 2.17 13.45 5.67
C ARG A 262 3.40 12.83 6.31
N ALA A 263 3.66 11.53 6.09
CA ALA A 263 4.86 10.87 6.59
C ALA A 263 6.10 11.43 5.90
N ARG A 264 6.02 11.71 4.60
CA ARG A 264 7.11 12.32 3.84
C ARG A 264 7.38 13.77 4.28
N GLU A 265 6.34 14.57 4.48
CA GLU A 265 6.45 15.95 4.99
C GLU A 265 7.12 15.97 6.38
N ARG A 266 6.67 15.12 7.31
CA ARG A 266 7.31 14.95 8.63
C ARG A 266 8.76 14.48 8.52
N ALA A 267 9.07 13.57 7.58
CA ALA A 267 10.44 13.12 7.37
C ALA A 267 11.34 14.26 6.82
N GLU A 268 10.81 15.12 5.95
CA GLU A 268 11.51 16.32 5.47
C GLU A 268 11.70 17.36 6.59
N GLU A 269 10.69 17.62 7.42
CA GLU A 269 10.82 18.48 8.61
C GLU A 269 11.86 17.95 9.59
N LEU A 270 11.83 16.64 9.87
CA LEU A 270 12.82 15.99 10.74
C LEU A 270 14.24 16.11 10.16
N LYS A 271 14.38 15.97 8.83
CA LYS A 271 15.67 16.15 8.15
C LYS A 271 16.15 17.60 8.17
N GLN A 272 15.25 18.58 8.01
CA GLN A 272 15.61 20.00 8.15
C GLN A 272 16.01 20.34 9.58
N ASN A 273 15.25 19.85 10.56
CA ASN A 273 15.61 19.97 11.97
C ASN A 273 16.95 19.30 12.25
N GLN A 274 17.22 18.13 11.66
CA GLN A 274 18.51 17.46 11.78
C GLN A 274 19.65 18.30 11.17
N ILE A 275 19.46 18.95 10.02
CA ILE A 275 20.48 19.81 9.39
C ILE A 275 20.70 21.09 10.20
N LEU A 276 19.64 21.70 10.74
CA LEU A 276 19.72 22.83 11.66
C LEU A 276 20.47 22.43 12.94
N LEU A 277 20.15 21.26 13.48
CA LEU A 277 20.84 20.66 14.62
C LEU A 277 22.31 20.37 14.28
N GLU A 278 22.66 19.82 13.12
CA GLU A 278 24.04 19.57 12.69
C GLU A 278 24.84 20.87 12.53
N ARG A 279 24.17 21.94 12.08
CA ARG A 279 24.75 23.28 11.96
C ARG A 279 24.95 23.96 13.33
N ASP A 280 24.04 23.72 14.27
CA ASP A 280 24.15 24.18 15.66
C ASP A 280 25.08 23.27 16.53
N LEU A 281 25.23 22.00 16.16
CA LEU A 281 26.14 21.00 16.78
C LEU A 281 27.61 21.32 16.51
N ALA A 282 27.91 22.13 15.50
CA ALA A 282 29.23 22.72 15.32
C ALA A 282 29.56 23.81 16.36
N ALA A 283 28.60 24.21 17.22
CA ALA A 283 28.74 25.42 18.04
C ALA A 283 28.81 25.25 19.59
N GLN A 284 28.31 24.22 20.30
CA GLN A 284 28.58 24.11 21.76
C GLN A 284 28.14 22.82 22.49
N ASP A 285 28.96 22.42 23.49
CA ASP A 285 29.06 21.10 24.15
C ASP A 285 28.07 20.81 25.31
N SER A 286 26.90 21.47 25.39
CA SER A 286 25.91 21.24 26.47
C SER A 286 24.63 20.52 26.03
N LEU A 287 24.25 20.60 24.75
CA LEU A 287 23.01 20.02 24.22
C LEU A 287 23.07 18.49 24.10
N ASN A 288 24.27 17.93 23.95
CA ASN A 288 24.51 16.48 23.85
C ASN A 288 24.00 15.71 25.08
N LYS A 289 24.12 16.28 26.29
CA LYS A 289 23.60 15.65 27.51
C LYS A 289 22.07 15.67 27.60
N GLN A 290 21.41 16.67 27.01
CA GLN A 290 19.95 16.75 26.99
C GLN A 290 19.34 15.84 25.92
N LEU A 291 19.96 15.75 24.74
CA LEU A 291 19.54 14.86 23.65
C LEU A 291 19.66 13.38 24.03
N ILE A 292 20.73 12.96 24.71
CA ILE A 292 20.88 11.59 25.20
C ILE A 292 19.76 11.24 26.21
N ASN A 293 19.40 12.18 27.07
CA ASN A 293 18.29 11.97 28.02
C ASN A 293 16.91 11.95 27.34
N GLN A 294 16.69 12.76 26.30
CA GLN A 294 15.43 12.72 25.53
C GLN A 294 15.30 11.46 24.69
N LEU A 295 16.37 10.99 24.05
CA LEU A 295 16.39 9.74 23.30
C LEU A 295 16.11 8.54 24.21
N ASN A 296 16.74 8.48 25.38
CA ASN A 296 16.44 7.44 26.37
C ASN A 296 14.96 7.46 26.81
N ASN A 297 14.39 8.65 27.04
CA ASN A 297 12.98 8.77 27.42
C ASN A 297 12.02 8.33 26.30
N GLN A 298 12.33 8.62 25.04
CA GLN A 298 11.51 8.19 23.89
C GLN A 298 11.57 6.67 23.68
N VAL A 299 12.75 6.06 23.81
CA VAL A 299 12.90 4.59 23.72
C VAL A 299 12.11 3.90 24.82
N ILE A 300 12.15 4.40 26.06
CA ILE A 300 11.36 3.86 27.18
C ILE A 300 9.86 4.03 26.94
N ALA A 301 9.41 5.14 26.35
CA ALA A 301 8.00 5.37 26.03
C ALA A 301 7.49 4.42 24.93
N LEU A 302 8.30 4.18 23.90
CA LEU A 302 8.00 3.23 22.83
C LEU A 302 7.88 1.80 23.35
N ASP A 303 8.81 1.38 24.22
CA ASP A 303 8.77 0.04 24.83
C ASP A 303 7.49 -0.15 25.68
N LYS A 304 7.12 0.87 26.47
CA LYS A 304 5.84 0.86 27.22
C LYS A 304 4.62 0.79 26.31
N SER A 305 4.61 1.51 25.18
CA SER A 305 3.51 1.47 24.22
C SER A 305 3.38 0.10 23.55
N ASN A 306 4.51 -0.53 23.20
CA ASN A 306 4.52 -1.88 22.63
C ASN A 306 4.01 -2.91 23.63
N GLN A 307 4.44 -2.83 24.90
CA GLN A 307 3.94 -3.70 25.97
C GLN A 307 2.43 -3.51 26.18
N ALA A 308 1.94 -2.27 26.21
CA ALA A 308 0.51 -1.99 26.35
C ALA A 308 -0.32 -2.55 25.17
N LEU A 309 0.22 -2.49 23.95
CA LEU A 309 -0.45 -3.01 22.75
C LEU A 309 -0.49 -4.55 22.77
N GLN A 310 0.62 -5.20 23.15
CA GLN A 310 0.66 -6.65 23.35
C GLN A 310 -0.33 -7.11 24.44
N ASP A 311 -0.43 -6.37 25.55
CA ASP A 311 -1.39 -6.65 26.61
C ASP A 311 -2.85 -6.47 26.17
N ALA A 312 -3.14 -5.40 25.43
CA ALA A 312 -4.47 -5.17 24.87
C ALA A 312 -4.87 -6.30 23.90
N HIS A 313 -3.95 -6.73 23.04
CA HIS A 313 -4.18 -7.81 22.10
C HIS A 313 -4.41 -9.16 22.82
N ARG A 314 -3.62 -9.46 23.86
CA ARG A 314 -3.81 -10.63 24.71
C ARG A 314 -5.18 -10.63 25.40
N ARG A 315 -5.67 -9.46 25.84
CA ARG A 315 -7.03 -9.32 26.42
C ARG A 315 -8.11 -9.59 25.40
N LEU A 316 -7.98 -9.08 24.17
CA LEU A 316 -8.95 -9.32 23.10
C LEU A 316 -9.03 -10.81 22.71
N LEU A 317 -7.89 -11.49 22.62
CA LEU A 317 -7.87 -12.93 22.36
C LEU A 317 -8.54 -13.74 23.46
N LYS A 318 -8.24 -13.42 24.72
CA LYS A 318 -8.91 -14.06 25.87
C LYS A 318 -10.42 -13.82 25.85
N ALA A 319 -10.86 -12.59 25.58
CA ALA A 319 -12.28 -12.25 25.49
C ALA A 319 -12.97 -13.05 24.36
N ARG A 320 -12.37 -13.08 23.17
CA ARG A 320 -12.87 -13.87 22.04
C ARG A 320 -12.94 -15.37 22.34
N GLU A 321 -11.96 -15.91 23.05
CA GLU A 321 -11.96 -17.32 23.46
C GLU A 321 -13.04 -17.64 24.50
N GLN A 322 -13.27 -16.72 25.45
CA GLN A 322 -14.37 -16.84 26.41
C GLN A 322 -15.73 -16.80 25.71
N ASP A 323 -15.90 -15.91 24.72
CA ASP A 323 -17.13 -15.85 23.92
C ASP A 323 -17.36 -17.15 23.14
N LEU A 324 -16.32 -17.69 22.49
CA LEU A 324 -16.42 -18.98 21.79
C LEU A 324 -16.74 -20.14 22.73
N LYS A 325 -16.16 -20.14 23.93
CA LYS A 325 -16.44 -21.12 24.99
C LYS A 325 -17.88 -21.02 25.50
N ARG A 326 -18.41 -19.80 25.64
CA ARG A 326 -19.82 -19.57 25.98
C ARG A 326 -20.75 -20.09 24.89
N LEU A 327 -20.50 -19.71 23.64
CA LEU A 327 -21.32 -20.13 22.49
C LEU A 327 -21.33 -21.66 22.32
N ALA A 328 -20.17 -22.32 22.44
CA ALA A 328 -20.10 -23.78 22.36
C ALA A 328 -20.91 -24.47 23.47
N ARG A 329 -20.91 -23.92 24.69
CA ARG A 329 -21.75 -24.42 25.79
C ARG A 329 -23.23 -24.14 25.58
N GLU A 330 -23.61 -22.94 25.16
CA GLU A 330 -25.02 -22.60 24.90
C GLU A 330 -25.61 -23.53 23.83
N LEU A 331 -24.88 -23.77 22.74
CA LEU A 331 -25.29 -24.70 21.70
C LEU A 331 -25.38 -26.16 22.22
N HIS A 332 -24.43 -26.59 23.05
CA HIS A 332 -24.40 -27.95 23.58
C HIS A 332 -25.45 -28.21 24.68
N ASP A 333 -25.58 -27.30 25.64
CA ASP A 333 -26.38 -27.51 26.84
C ASP A 333 -27.83 -27.10 26.63
N GLN A 334 -28.10 -26.07 25.82
CA GLN A 334 -29.47 -25.64 25.55
C GLN A 334 -30.00 -26.29 24.28
N SER A 335 -29.39 -26.02 23.12
CA SER A 335 -29.97 -26.42 21.83
C SER A 335 -29.95 -27.93 21.59
N ILE A 336 -28.86 -28.63 21.92
CA ILE A 336 -28.80 -30.10 21.75
C ILE A 336 -29.69 -30.82 22.77
N GLN A 337 -29.75 -30.37 24.03
CA GLN A 337 -30.62 -31.01 25.03
C GLN A 337 -32.10 -30.80 24.70
N ASP A 338 -32.51 -29.60 24.28
CA ASP A 338 -33.89 -29.32 23.87
C ASP A 338 -34.32 -30.21 22.70
N LEU A 339 -33.45 -30.38 21.69
CA LEU A 339 -33.70 -31.26 20.56
C LEU A 339 -33.74 -32.75 20.94
N LEU A 340 -32.93 -33.19 21.91
CA LEU A 340 -32.98 -34.55 22.45
C LEU A 340 -34.27 -34.81 23.21
N SER A 341 -34.73 -33.84 24.01
CA SER A 341 -36.01 -33.90 24.74
C SER A 341 -37.19 -34.00 23.77
N ILE A 342 -37.22 -33.15 22.72
CA ILE A 342 -38.25 -33.21 21.67
C ILE A 342 -38.22 -34.57 20.96
N ASN A 343 -37.03 -35.11 20.65
CA ASN A 343 -36.91 -36.43 20.04
C ASN A 343 -37.47 -37.54 20.93
N HIS A 344 -37.27 -37.45 22.25
CA HIS A 344 -37.79 -38.41 23.21
C HIS A 344 -39.31 -38.28 23.41
N GLU A 345 -39.85 -37.06 23.45
CA GLU A 345 -41.30 -36.81 23.53
C GLU A 345 -42.02 -37.39 22.30
N ILE A 346 -41.44 -37.23 21.10
CA ILE A 346 -41.96 -37.83 19.86
C ILE A 346 -41.92 -39.36 19.95
N GLU A 347 -40.83 -39.94 20.45
CA GLU A 347 -40.68 -41.40 20.61
C GLU A 347 -41.66 -41.99 21.63
N VAL A 348 -41.93 -41.28 22.73
CA VAL A 348 -42.95 -41.69 23.69
C VAL A 348 -44.34 -41.60 23.06
N PHE A 349 -44.65 -40.52 22.34
CA PHE A 349 -45.96 -40.37 21.68
C PHE A 349 -46.25 -41.48 20.66
N ASP A 350 -45.26 -41.83 19.84
CA ASP A 350 -45.33 -42.91 18.85
C ASP A 350 -45.54 -44.29 19.50
N ASN A 351 -44.95 -44.53 20.67
CA ASN A 351 -45.07 -45.82 21.39
C ASN A 351 -46.33 -45.97 22.26
N THR A 352 -47.06 -44.88 22.58
CA THR A 352 -48.15 -44.92 23.58
C THR A 352 -49.56 -44.96 22.96
N ARG A 353 -49.72 -44.80 21.64
CA ARG A 353 -51.02 -44.81 20.95
C ARG A 353 -50.98 -45.73 19.72
N GLU A 354 -52.11 -46.34 19.36
CA GLU A 354 -52.33 -46.84 18.00
C GLU A 354 -52.42 -45.62 17.08
N VAL A 355 -51.30 -45.27 16.46
CA VAL A 355 -51.19 -44.15 15.51
C VAL A 355 -51.38 -44.71 14.09
N ASP A 356 -52.14 -44.00 13.24
CA ASP A 356 -52.28 -44.36 11.81
C ASP A 356 -50.90 -44.41 11.11
N LEU A 357 -50.75 -45.33 10.14
CA LEU A 357 -49.51 -45.58 9.40
C LEU A 357 -48.88 -44.30 8.81
N GLU A 358 -49.68 -43.40 8.24
CA GLU A 358 -49.20 -42.13 7.67
C GLU A 358 -48.59 -41.18 8.72
N VAL A 359 -49.15 -41.18 9.93
CA VAL A 359 -48.67 -40.32 11.02
C VAL A 359 -47.41 -40.91 11.64
N SER A 360 -47.29 -42.24 11.74
CA SER A 360 -46.07 -42.90 12.22
C SER A 360 -44.88 -42.69 11.26
N ASP A 361 -45.12 -42.74 9.95
CA ASP A 361 -44.09 -42.42 8.94
C ASP A 361 -43.61 -40.96 9.05
N PHE A 362 -44.53 -40.00 9.23
CA PHE A 362 -44.19 -38.59 9.42
C PHE A 362 -43.41 -38.34 10.73
N LEU A 363 -43.78 -39.00 11.83
CA LEU A 363 -43.03 -38.92 13.09
C LEU A 363 -41.61 -39.49 12.93
N THR A 364 -41.46 -40.58 12.17
CA THR A 364 -40.15 -41.17 11.86
C THR A 364 -39.27 -40.21 11.05
N GLU A 365 -39.83 -39.54 10.04
CA GLU A 365 -39.12 -38.53 9.25
C GLU A 365 -38.69 -37.33 10.11
N MET A 366 -39.57 -36.81 10.99
CA MET A 366 -39.23 -35.76 11.93
C MET A 366 -38.08 -36.15 12.87
N ARG A 367 -38.09 -37.38 13.42
CA ARG A 367 -37.01 -37.87 14.29
C ARG A 367 -35.68 -37.94 13.54
N GLN A 368 -35.71 -38.34 12.26
CA GLN A 368 -34.50 -38.42 11.44
C GLN A 368 -33.93 -37.03 11.14
N ASN A 369 -34.78 -36.04 10.86
CA ASN A 369 -34.39 -34.64 10.71
C ASN A 369 -33.80 -34.07 12.00
N ILE A 370 -34.41 -34.33 13.17
CA ILE A 370 -33.87 -33.89 14.47
C ILE A 370 -32.50 -34.52 14.74
N ARG A 371 -32.31 -35.82 14.46
CA ARG A 371 -31.00 -36.48 14.60
C ARG A 371 -29.94 -35.84 13.70
N SER A 372 -30.30 -35.51 12.46
CA SER A 372 -29.39 -34.83 11.52
C SER A 372 -28.98 -33.43 12.01
N ILE A 373 -29.93 -32.64 12.53
CA ILE A 373 -29.65 -31.31 13.11
C ILE A 373 -28.75 -31.43 14.35
N ILE A 374 -28.98 -32.41 15.22
CA ILE A 374 -28.12 -32.67 16.38
C ILE A 374 -26.69 -32.98 15.94
N GLU A 375 -26.52 -33.77 14.88
CA GLU A 375 -25.21 -34.12 14.33
C GLU A 375 -24.50 -32.91 13.72
N GLU A 376 -25.24 -32.06 12.99
CA GLU A 376 -24.73 -30.81 12.43
C GLU A 376 -24.33 -29.79 13.52
N LEU A 377 -25.12 -29.69 14.59
CA LEU A 377 -24.80 -28.86 15.76
C LEU A 377 -23.56 -29.40 16.51
N ARG A 378 -23.43 -30.72 16.67
CA ARG A 378 -22.22 -31.32 17.25
C ARG A 378 -20.98 -31.03 16.41
N ASN A 379 -21.09 -31.12 15.09
CA ASN A 379 -20.01 -30.77 14.16
C ASN A 379 -19.63 -29.28 14.25
N THR A 380 -20.64 -28.41 14.39
CA THR A 380 -20.44 -26.96 14.54
C THR A 380 -19.77 -26.63 15.88
N CYS A 381 -20.20 -27.25 16.98
CA CYS A 381 -19.57 -27.14 18.29
C CYS A 381 -18.11 -27.64 18.25
N GLY A 382 -17.85 -28.79 17.63
CA GLY A 382 -16.49 -29.32 17.47
C GLY A 382 -15.56 -28.39 16.67
N SER A 383 -16.11 -27.67 15.68
CA SER A 383 -15.37 -26.69 14.86
C SER A 383 -15.11 -25.38 15.61
N LEU A 384 -16.03 -24.95 16.48
CA LEU A 384 -15.89 -23.75 17.30
C LEU A 384 -14.93 -23.97 18.48
N ARG A 385 -15.04 -25.13 19.14
CA ARG A 385 -14.19 -25.54 20.27
C ARG A 385 -14.34 -27.06 20.48
N PRO A 386 -13.31 -27.87 20.19
CA PRO A 386 -13.41 -29.32 20.36
C PRO A 386 -13.61 -29.67 21.84
N PRO A 387 -14.68 -30.39 22.20
CA PRO A 387 -14.91 -30.80 23.59
C PRO A 387 -13.84 -31.77 24.10
N THR A 388 -13.12 -32.43 23.19
CA THR A 388 -11.99 -33.33 23.48
C THR A 388 -10.76 -32.61 24.03
N ILE A 389 -10.55 -31.32 23.71
CA ILE A 389 -9.48 -30.53 24.33
C ILE A 389 -9.77 -30.35 25.82
N ASP A 390 -11.02 -30.09 26.21
CA ASP A 390 -11.37 -29.87 27.62
C ASP A 390 -11.19 -31.15 28.46
N SER A 391 -11.50 -32.33 27.93
CA SER A 391 -11.47 -33.60 28.68
C SER A 391 -10.17 -34.40 28.54
N LEU A 392 -9.52 -34.40 27.37
CA LEU A 392 -8.38 -35.28 27.05
C LEU A 392 -7.11 -34.55 26.60
N GLY A 393 -7.16 -33.23 26.43
CA GLY A 393 -6.01 -32.39 26.07
C GLY A 393 -5.71 -32.34 24.57
N VAL A 394 -4.72 -31.51 24.20
CA VAL A 394 -4.43 -31.21 22.79
C VAL A 394 -4.02 -32.44 21.98
N GLY A 395 -3.32 -33.39 22.60
CA GLY A 395 -2.82 -34.57 21.88
C GLY A 395 -3.96 -35.47 21.37
N ALA A 396 -4.91 -35.81 22.24
CA ALA A 396 -6.09 -36.58 21.86
C ALA A 396 -6.98 -35.83 20.86
N ALA A 397 -7.07 -34.50 20.99
CA ALA A 397 -7.83 -33.67 20.06
C ALA A 397 -7.21 -33.65 18.65
N ILE A 398 -5.89 -33.59 18.54
CA ILE A 398 -5.18 -33.67 17.24
C ILE A 398 -5.40 -35.04 16.61
N ILE A 399 -5.26 -36.13 17.37
CA ILE A 399 -5.49 -37.50 16.85
C ILE A 399 -6.93 -37.66 16.35
N SER A 400 -7.92 -37.25 17.15
CA SER A 400 -9.33 -37.32 16.75
C SER A 400 -9.59 -36.49 15.49
N PHE A 401 -9.06 -35.27 15.42
CA PHE A 401 -9.24 -34.41 14.25
C PHE A 401 -8.57 -34.98 13.00
N ALA A 402 -7.37 -35.57 13.13
CA ALA A 402 -6.66 -36.20 12.03
C ALA A 402 -7.45 -37.37 11.44
N ASN A 403 -7.99 -38.26 12.28
CA ASN A 403 -8.80 -39.39 11.85
C ASN A 403 -10.08 -38.94 11.11
N ASP A 404 -10.81 -37.96 11.67
CA ASP A 404 -12.01 -37.41 11.05
C ASP A 404 -11.71 -36.72 9.72
N TRP A 405 -10.55 -36.07 9.63
CA TRP A 405 -10.12 -35.37 8.43
C TRP A 405 -9.69 -36.36 7.35
N GLU A 406 -8.91 -37.38 7.69
CA GLU A 406 -8.49 -38.46 6.78
C GLU A 406 -9.69 -39.19 6.18
N ALA A 407 -10.69 -39.54 7.00
CA ALA A 407 -11.93 -40.17 6.54
C ALA A 407 -12.71 -39.30 5.54
N LYS A 408 -12.62 -37.97 5.64
CA LYS A 408 -13.33 -37.02 4.77
C LYS A 408 -12.57 -36.66 3.50
N THR A 409 -11.23 -36.67 3.53
CA THR A 409 -10.40 -36.20 2.41
C THR A 409 -9.73 -37.33 1.64
N GLY A 410 -9.54 -38.50 2.24
CA GLY A 410 -8.79 -39.62 1.67
C GLY A 410 -7.27 -39.40 1.64
N ILE A 411 -6.75 -38.37 2.31
CA ILE A 411 -5.31 -38.09 2.43
C ILE A 411 -4.82 -38.71 3.75
N HIS A 412 -3.78 -39.53 3.69
CA HIS A 412 -3.28 -40.27 4.87
C HIS A 412 -2.58 -39.33 5.86
N ILE A 413 -2.92 -39.40 7.15
CA ILE A 413 -2.25 -38.62 8.19
C ILE A 413 -1.54 -39.54 9.19
N SER A 414 -0.23 -39.35 9.34
CA SER A 414 0.53 -39.93 10.44
C SER A 414 0.68 -38.92 11.58
N VAL A 415 0.31 -39.32 12.80
CA VAL A 415 0.38 -38.48 14.00
C VAL A 415 1.33 -39.11 15.03
N ASP A 416 2.38 -38.38 15.41
CA ASP A 416 3.41 -38.80 16.37
C ASP A 416 3.49 -37.78 17.52
N ILE A 417 2.87 -38.13 18.66
CA ILE A 417 2.77 -37.25 19.83
C ILE A 417 3.53 -37.86 20.99
N ASP A 418 4.33 -37.04 21.67
CA ASP A 418 5.07 -37.44 22.86
C ASP A 418 4.13 -38.06 23.92
N PRO A 419 4.34 -39.32 24.33
CA PRO A 419 3.52 -39.98 25.36
C PRO A 419 3.57 -39.29 26.73
N GLN A 420 4.59 -38.47 26.99
CA GLN A 420 4.77 -37.74 28.25
C GLN A 420 4.21 -36.31 28.19
N LEU A 421 3.44 -35.95 27.16
CA LEU A 421 2.86 -34.62 27.01
C LEU A 421 1.84 -34.36 28.15
N ILE A 422 2.22 -33.46 29.07
CA ILE A 422 1.34 -32.99 30.15
C ILE A 422 0.36 -31.95 29.58
N ARG A 423 -0.79 -31.77 30.26
CA ARG A 423 -1.72 -30.67 30.00
C ARG A 423 -1.01 -29.32 29.98
N LEU A 424 -1.21 -28.57 28.90
CA LEU A 424 -0.70 -27.21 28.74
C LEU A 424 -1.77 -26.20 29.18
N PRO A 425 -1.44 -24.93 29.43
CA PRO A 425 -2.43 -23.88 29.57
C PRO A 425 -3.43 -23.94 28.42
N GLU A 426 -4.71 -23.78 28.75
CA GLU A 426 -5.84 -23.88 27.80
C GLU A 426 -5.61 -23.04 26.52
N ALA A 427 -5.05 -21.84 26.67
CA ALA A 427 -4.71 -20.97 25.54
C ALA A 427 -3.63 -21.54 24.62
N THR A 428 -2.66 -22.27 25.16
CA THR A 428 -1.58 -22.93 24.40
C THR A 428 -2.12 -24.16 23.67
N GLU A 429 -2.93 -24.99 24.34
CA GLU A 429 -3.58 -26.16 23.74
C GLU A 429 -4.46 -25.77 22.55
N LEU A 430 -5.30 -24.75 22.73
CA LEU A 430 -6.19 -24.22 21.69
C LEU A 430 -5.42 -23.61 20.52
N SER A 431 -4.33 -22.89 20.80
CA SER A 431 -3.51 -22.26 19.76
C SER A 431 -2.78 -23.31 18.92
N LEU A 432 -2.19 -24.32 19.55
CA LEU A 432 -1.57 -25.47 18.87
C LEU A 432 -2.59 -26.19 17.97
N TYR A 433 -3.77 -26.47 18.51
CA TYR A 433 -4.83 -27.12 17.75
C TYR A 433 -5.27 -26.30 16.52
N ARG A 434 -5.47 -24.99 16.67
CA ARG A 434 -5.83 -24.09 15.56
C ARG A 434 -4.73 -23.98 14.50
N ILE A 435 -3.46 -24.01 14.92
CA ILE A 435 -2.34 -24.06 13.96
C ILE A 435 -2.45 -25.32 13.12
N VAL A 436 -2.66 -26.50 13.73
CA VAL A 436 -2.83 -27.77 13.00
C VAL A 436 -4.04 -27.71 12.05
N GLN A 437 -5.17 -27.17 12.49
CA GLN A 437 -6.36 -27.01 11.63
C GLN A 437 -6.07 -26.15 10.39
N GLU A 438 -5.43 -24.99 10.58
CA GLU A 438 -5.14 -24.08 9.48
C GLU A 438 -4.10 -24.67 8.51
N VAL A 439 -3.12 -25.42 9.03
CA VAL A 439 -2.15 -26.14 8.20
C VAL A 439 -2.83 -27.21 7.35
N LEU A 440 -3.65 -28.09 7.93
CA LEU A 440 -4.36 -29.13 7.18
C LEU A 440 -5.35 -28.54 6.17
N ARG A 441 -5.98 -27.42 6.49
CA ARG A 441 -6.83 -26.67 5.55
C ARG A 441 -6.03 -26.14 4.36
N ASN A 442 -4.81 -25.67 4.60
CA ASN A 442 -3.90 -25.22 3.53
C ASN A 442 -3.42 -26.39 2.66
N VAL A 443 -3.09 -27.53 3.27
CA VAL A 443 -2.73 -28.76 2.54
C VAL A 443 -3.83 -29.14 1.55
N ARG A 444 -5.08 -29.23 2.02
CA ARG A 444 -6.23 -29.59 1.16
C ARG A 444 -6.42 -28.63 -0.02
N LYS A 445 -6.26 -27.32 0.23
CA LYS A 445 -6.54 -26.30 -0.78
C LYS A 445 -5.39 -26.10 -1.77
N HIS A 446 -4.16 -26.33 -1.35
CA HIS A 446 -3.00 -25.78 -2.07
C HIS A 446 -1.87 -26.77 -2.34
N SER A 447 -1.71 -27.87 -1.58
CA SER A 447 -0.48 -28.67 -1.69
C SER A 447 -0.56 -29.87 -2.64
N LYS A 448 -1.76 -30.37 -2.99
CA LYS A 448 -1.96 -31.64 -3.74
C LYS A 448 -1.27 -32.86 -3.08
N ALA A 449 -1.03 -32.81 -1.77
CA ALA A 449 -0.40 -33.90 -1.03
C ALA A 449 -1.29 -35.14 -0.96
N THR A 450 -0.64 -36.29 -0.86
CA THR A 450 -1.27 -37.60 -0.56
C THR A 450 -1.02 -38.05 0.87
N GLU A 451 0.01 -37.49 1.53
CA GLU A 451 0.39 -37.82 2.91
C GLU A 451 0.79 -36.58 3.71
N VAL A 452 0.44 -36.57 5.00
CA VAL A 452 0.84 -35.53 5.96
C VAL A 452 1.36 -36.17 7.25
N LEU A 453 2.46 -35.65 7.76
CA LEU A 453 3.03 -36.02 9.06
C LEU A 453 2.85 -34.87 10.05
N ILE A 454 2.28 -35.17 11.21
CA ILE A 454 2.14 -34.23 12.33
C ILE A 454 2.92 -34.79 13.51
N GLN A 455 3.86 -34.01 14.05
CA GLN A 455 4.62 -34.38 15.24
C GLN A 455 4.50 -33.30 16.32
N LEU A 456 4.31 -33.72 17.57
CA LEU A 456 4.31 -32.83 18.72
C LEU A 456 5.24 -33.41 19.79
N LYS A 457 6.42 -32.81 19.96
CA LYS A 457 7.50 -33.35 20.81
C LYS A 457 8.06 -32.31 21.77
N HIS A 458 8.54 -32.75 22.93
CA HIS A 458 9.37 -31.92 23.80
C HIS A 458 10.79 -31.79 23.24
N THR A 459 11.22 -30.57 22.90
CA THR A 459 12.65 -30.28 22.60
C THR A 459 13.43 -29.92 23.85
N SER A 460 12.77 -29.37 24.87
CA SER A 460 13.36 -29.09 26.17
C SER A 460 12.31 -29.14 27.29
N PRO A 461 12.70 -29.12 28.58
CA PRO A 461 11.75 -29.04 29.72
C PRO A 461 10.89 -27.78 29.74
N ARG A 462 11.13 -26.85 28.81
CA ARG A 462 10.49 -25.53 28.69
C ARG A 462 10.04 -25.21 27.26
N SER A 463 10.13 -26.13 26.31
CA SER A 463 9.67 -25.89 24.94
C SER A 463 9.08 -27.15 24.31
N ILE A 464 8.05 -26.92 23.52
CA ILE A 464 7.36 -27.92 22.71
C ILE A 464 7.54 -27.53 21.25
N LEU A 465 7.85 -28.54 20.44
CA LEU A 465 8.00 -28.42 19.01
C LEU A 465 6.81 -29.07 18.32
N LEU A 466 6.04 -28.26 17.59
CA LEU A 466 5.06 -28.74 16.63
C LEU A 466 5.70 -28.75 15.25
N THR A 467 5.75 -29.92 14.62
CA THR A 467 6.23 -30.10 13.26
C THR A 467 5.08 -30.61 12.41
N VAL A 468 4.83 -29.99 11.26
CA VAL A 468 3.88 -30.49 10.27
C VAL A 468 4.56 -30.52 8.90
N SER A 469 4.54 -31.68 8.25
CA SER A 469 5.16 -31.88 6.95
C SER A 469 4.18 -32.52 5.98
N ASP A 470 4.14 -32.03 4.74
CA ASP A 470 3.40 -32.66 3.64
C ASP A 470 4.32 -33.03 2.47
N ASN A 471 3.84 -33.89 1.56
CA ASN A 471 4.57 -34.34 0.37
C ASN A 471 4.12 -33.65 -0.94
N GLY A 472 3.50 -32.47 -0.85
CA GLY A 472 2.90 -31.76 -1.97
C GLY A 472 3.86 -30.87 -2.79
N VAL A 473 3.34 -29.76 -3.31
CA VAL A 473 4.08 -28.85 -4.24
C VAL A 473 5.03 -27.86 -3.53
N GLY A 474 4.90 -27.68 -2.20
CA GLY A 474 5.72 -26.73 -1.43
C GLY A 474 5.43 -25.26 -1.75
N LEU A 475 6.21 -24.34 -1.16
CA LEU A 475 6.10 -22.88 -1.37
C LEU A 475 6.99 -22.39 -2.54
N PRO A 476 6.65 -21.26 -3.21
CA PRO A 476 7.49 -20.67 -4.26
C PRO A 476 8.89 -20.26 -3.74
N LYS A 477 9.92 -20.25 -4.61
CA LYS A 477 11.32 -19.95 -4.22
C LYS A 477 11.56 -18.51 -3.70
N ASP A 478 10.69 -17.55 -4.03
CA ASP A 478 10.76 -16.14 -3.60
C ASP A 478 9.77 -15.83 -2.46
N PHE A 479 9.57 -16.76 -1.53
CA PHE A 479 8.60 -16.65 -0.44
C PHE A 479 9.09 -15.71 0.67
N ASP A 480 8.47 -14.53 0.79
CA ASP A 480 8.67 -13.58 1.89
C ASP A 480 7.36 -13.37 2.66
N LEU A 481 7.40 -13.61 3.98
CA LEU A 481 6.27 -13.45 4.90
C LEU A 481 5.73 -12.01 4.90
N SER A 482 6.56 -11.01 4.63
CA SER A 482 6.17 -9.60 4.62
C SER A 482 5.32 -9.19 3.40
N MET A 483 5.37 -9.95 2.30
CA MET A 483 4.57 -9.67 1.08
C MET A 483 3.18 -10.33 1.06
N LEU A 484 2.86 -11.17 2.05
CA LEU A 484 1.63 -11.99 2.07
C LEU A 484 0.33 -11.19 2.24
N ALA A 485 0.41 -9.99 2.83
CA ALA A 485 -0.75 -9.12 3.01
C ALA A 485 -1.35 -8.66 1.66
N GLY A 486 -0.52 -8.53 0.61
CA GLY A 486 -0.96 -8.05 -0.71
C GLY A 486 -1.56 -9.13 -1.62
N LYS A 487 -1.37 -10.42 -1.34
CA LYS A 487 -1.77 -11.54 -2.22
C LYS A 487 -2.90 -12.43 -1.65
N GLY A 488 -3.49 -12.06 -0.51
CA GLY A 488 -4.67 -12.75 0.04
C GLY A 488 -4.39 -14.09 0.72
N HIS A 489 -3.14 -14.38 1.10
CA HIS A 489 -2.76 -15.61 1.80
C HIS A 489 -2.84 -15.45 3.33
N PHE A 490 -4.04 -15.18 3.84
CA PHE A 490 -4.29 -14.89 5.26
C PHE A 490 -4.01 -16.06 6.23
N GLY A 491 -3.96 -17.30 5.74
CA GLY A 491 -3.78 -18.49 6.59
C GLY A 491 -2.39 -18.62 7.21
N LEU A 492 -1.33 -18.38 6.44
CA LEU A 492 0.07 -18.46 6.92
C LEU A 492 0.43 -17.30 7.85
N LEU A 493 -0.12 -16.10 7.59
CA LEU A 493 -0.01 -14.95 8.47
C LEU A 493 -0.67 -15.23 9.84
N GLY A 494 -1.87 -15.80 9.83
CA GLY A 494 -2.57 -16.18 11.06
C GLY A 494 -1.85 -17.26 11.88
N ILE A 495 -1.07 -18.14 11.25
CA ILE A 495 -0.20 -19.09 11.98
C ILE A 495 0.97 -18.36 12.63
N SER A 496 1.64 -17.46 11.89
CA SER A 496 2.77 -16.66 12.41
C SER A 496 2.38 -15.79 13.60
N GLU A 497 1.25 -15.09 13.52
CA GLU A 497 0.73 -14.27 14.60
C GLU A 497 0.46 -15.09 15.88
N ARG A 498 -0.17 -16.26 15.74
CA ARG A 498 -0.46 -17.14 16.89
C ARG A 498 0.80 -17.65 17.58
N VAL A 499 1.82 -18.05 16.81
CA VAL A 499 3.08 -18.52 17.39
C VAL A 499 3.81 -17.38 18.13
N ALA A 500 3.84 -16.19 17.54
CA ALA A 500 4.43 -15.01 18.17
C ALA A 500 3.73 -14.63 19.49
N LEU A 501 2.41 -14.76 19.56
CA LEU A 501 1.62 -14.48 20.77
C LEU A 501 1.88 -15.44 21.93
N LEU A 502 2.27 -16.67 21.61
CA LEU A 502 2.74 -17.65 22.59
C LEU A 502 4.22 -17.45 22.97
N GLY A 503 4.90 -16.46 22.39
CA GLY A 503 6.33 -16.24 22.57
C GLY A 503 7.21 -17.27 21.86
N GLY A 504 6.66 -17.96 20.85
CA GLY A 504 7.34 -19.00 20.09
C GLY A 504 8.01 -18.48 18.81
N ASN A 505 8.79 -19.36 18.18
CA ASN A 505 9.44 -19.14 16.89
C ASN A 505 8.83 -20.05 15.82
N LEU A 506 8.65 -19.53 14.61
CA LEU A 506 8.08 -20.25 13.47
C LEU A 506 9.06 -20.24 12.30
N SER A 507 9.26 -21.39 11.68
CA SER A 507 10.02 -21.53 10.43
C SER A 507 9.27 -22.37 9.40
N PHE A 508 9.51 -22.07 8.12
CA PHE A 508 8.96 -22.76 6.96
C PHE A 508 10.10 -23.13 6.01
N HIS A 509 10.16 -24.39 5.60
CA HIS A 509 11.13 -24.87 4.63
C HIS A 509 10.45 -25.81 3.62
N ASN A 510 10.92 -25.84 2.37
CA ASN A 510 10.46 -26.84 1.42
C ASN A 510 11.31 -28.11 1.57
N ASN A 511 10.67 -29.28 1.51
CA ASN A 511 11.38 -30.55 1.51
C ASN A 511 12.10 -30.78 0.17
N LEU A 512 13.23 -31.51 0.21
CA LEU A 512 14.04 -31.83 -0.97
C LEU A 512 13.26 -32.65 -2.01
N ASP A 513 12.32 -33.48 -1.55
CA ASP A 513 11.50 -34.38 -2.38
C ASP A 513 10.14 -33.76 -2.80
N GLY A 514 9.89 -32.50 -2.44
CA GLY A 514 8.61 -31.81 -2.61
C GLY A 514 7.81 -31.69 -1.30
N GLY A 515 7.06 -30.59 -1.14
CA GLY A 515 6.17 -30.35 0.00
C GLY A 515 6.68 -29.29 0.97
N LEU A 516 5.84 -28.92 1.94
CA LEU A 516 6.13 -27.90 2.95
C LEU A 516 6.42 -28.55 4.31
N PHE A 517 7.48 -28.08 4.96
CA PHE A 517 7.86 -28.40 6.32
C PHE A 517 7.67 -27.16 7.19
N LEU A 518 6.75 -27.25 8.15
CA LEU A 518 6.45 -26.22 9.13
C LEU A 518 6.97 -26.65 10.50
N GLN A 519 7.69 -25.76 11.15
CA GLN A 519 8.20 -25.98 12.50
C GLN A 519 7.86 -24.79 13.41
N ALA A 520 7.07 -25.03 14.45
CA ALA A 520 6.68 -24.05 15.45
C ALA A 520 7.20 -24.47 16.84
N GLU A 521 8.17 -23.74 17.36
CA GLU A 521 8.70 -23.94 18.71
C GLU A 521 8.02 -22.99 19.69
N ILE A 522 7.32 -23.52 20.68
CA ILE A 522 6.52 -22.76 21.64
C ILE A 522 7.07 -22.97 23.06
N PRO A 523 7.43 -21.89 23.79
CA PRO A 523 7.86 -22.01 25.17
C PRO A 523 6.67 -22.36 26.09
N HIS A 524 6.94 -23.17 27.10
CA HIS A 524 5.96 -23.60 28.08
C HIS A 524 6.54 -23.56 29.51
N PRO A 525 5.75 -23.23 30.55
CA PRO A 525 6.21 -23.27 31.94
C PRO A 525 6.78 -24.64 32.35
N ARG A 526 7.75 -24.60 33.26
CA ARG A 526 8.65 -25.71 33.64
C ARG A 526 7.88 -26.98 34.01
N VAL A 527 8.28 -28.11 33.43
CA VAL A 527 7.90 -29.43 33.93
C VAL A 527 8.59 -29.64 35.28
N SER A 528 7.86 -29.62 36.39
CA SER A 528 8.33 -30.27 37.61
C SER A 528 8.21 -31.76 37.40
N LYS A 529 9.33 -32.49 37.45
CA LYS A 529 9.27 -33.94 37.62
C LYS A 529 8.44 -34.21 38.89
N ALA A 530 7.30 -34.85 38.74
CA ALA A 530 6.67 -35.51 39.87
C ALA A 530 7.62 -36.65 40.29
N GLU A 531 7.85 -36.76 41.60
CA GLU A 531 8.61 -37.84 42.24
C GLU A 531 8.03 -39.23 41.94
#